data_AF-A0A4Q5YES8-F1
#
_entry.id   AF-A0A4Q5YES8-F1
#
_cell.length_a   1.000
_cell.length_b   1.000
_cell.length_c   1.000
_cell.angle_alpha   90.00
_cell.angle_beta   90.00
_cell.angle_gamma   90.00
#
_symmetry.space_group_name_H-M   'P 1'
#
loop_
_entity.id
_entity.type
_entity.pdbx_description
1 polymer ?
#
loop_
_entity_poly.entity_id
_entity_poly.type
_entity_poly.pdbx_seq_one_letter_code
_entity_poly.pdbx_strand_id
1 'polypeptide(L)'
;MKSTRPAKTTATTKTTAPLAKKRAVTGELFGKENFKWMLIGVAVLILGFLLMAGGGSDDPNVFNADEVYSTRRITIAPIIILLGLAIEIYAIFRQPKSTPGTE
;
A
#
# COMPACT_ATOMS: atom_id res chain seq x y z
N MET A 1 71.22 -25.67 -15.03
CA MET A 1 70.63 -25.48 -16.37
C MET A 1 69.80 -26.71 -16.71
N LYS A 2 68.59 -26.49 -17.27
CA LYS A 2 67.68 -27.43 -17.97
C LYS A 2 66.52 -28.06 -17.18
N SER A 3 65.37 -27.49 -17.51
CA SER A 3 63.97 -27.86 -17.30
C SER A 3 63.59 -29.23 -17.88
N THR A 4 62.67 -29.94 -17.22
CA THR A 4 61.47 -30.52 -17.86
C THR A 4 60.44 -31.01 -16.82
N ARG A 5 59.19 -30.50 -16.90
CA ARG A 5 57.96 -31.06 -16.26
C ARG A 5 57.25 -32.01 -17.27
N PRO A 6 56.20 -32.79 -16.92
CA PRO A 6 54.83 -32.22 -16.81
C PRO A 6 53.86 -32.85 -15.77
N ALA A 7 52.97 -31.98 -15.29
CA ALA A 7 51.53 -32.16 -15.04
C ALA A 7 51.01 -33.47 -14.38
N LYS A 8 50.54 -33.34 -13.12
CA LYS A 8 49.49 -34.18 -12.54
C LYS A 8 48.22 -33.33 -12.38
N THR A 9 47.34 -33.48 -13.37
CA THR A 9 45.89 -33.62 -13.28
C THR A 9 45.17 -33.06 -12.05
N THR A 10 44.41 -32.01 -12.30
CA THR A 10 42.98 -31.84 -11.96
C THR A 10 42.53 -32.29 -10.57
N ALA A 11 42.38 -31.31 -9.68
CA ALA A 11 41.24 -31.24 -8.78
C ALA A 11 40.87 -29.77 -8.62
N THR A 12 39.95 -29.32 -9.46
CA THR A 12 39.21 -28.08 -9.24
C THR A 12 38.46 -28.24 -7.94
N THR A 13 39.02 -27.75 -6.84
CA THR A 13 38.25 -27.45 -5.63
C THR A 13 37.33 -26.29 -5.99
N LYS A 14 36.17 -26.61 -6.56
CA LYS A 14 35.00 -25.74 -6.50
C LYS A 14 34.62 -25.69 -5.03
N THR A 15 35.31 -24.85 -4.27
CA THR A 15 34.80 -24.38 -2.97
C THR A 15 33.51 -23.66 -3.30
N THR A 16 32.42 -24.41 -3.18
CA THR A 16 31.06 -23.89 -3.12
C THR A 16 31.07 -22.82 -2.04
N ALA A 17 31.11 -21.56 -2.47
CA ALA A 17 30.76 -20.43 -1.62
C ALA A 17 29.45 -20.80 -0.91
N PRO A 18 29.32 -20.60 0.41
CA PRO A 18 28.03 -20.79 1.04
C PRO A 18 27.10 -19.82 0.33
N LEU A 19 26.06 -20.37 -0.31
CA LEU A 19 24.97 -19.58 -0.86
C LEU A 19 24.41 -18.80 0.32
N ALA A 20 24.86 -17.55 0.45
CA ALA A 20 24.33 -16.58 1.37
C ALA A 20 22.82 -16.63 1.15
N LYS A 21 22.12 -17.22 2.12
CA LYS A 21 20.66 -17.30 2.13
C LYS A 21 20.20 -15.86 2.04
N LYS A 22 19.88 -15.41 0.82
CA LYS A 22 19.22 -14.14 0.57
C LYS A 22 17.98 -14.24 1.42
N ARG A 23 18.00 -13.61 2.60
CA ARG A 23 16.79 -13.42 3.39
C ARG A 23 15.91 -12.64 2.46
N ALA A 24 14.96 -13.32 1.82
CA ALA A 24 13.85 -12.65 1.20
C ALA A 24 13.33 -11.73 2.29
N VAL A 25 13.42 -10.42 2.04
CA VAL A 25 12.73 -9.45 2.86
C VAL A 25 11.27 -9.74 2.57
N THR A 26 10.69 -10.70 3.27
CA THR A 26 9.25 -10.79 3.47
C THR A 26 8.92 -9.64 4.41
N GLY A 27 9.14 -8.42 3.93
CA GLY A 27 8.71 -7.22 4.61
C GLY A 27 7.20 -7.24 4.47
N GLU A 28 6.50 -7.61 5.53
CA GLU A 28 5.10 -7.27 5.67
C GLU A 28 5.05 -5.73 5.68
N LEU A 29 4.93 -5.13 4.50
CA LEU A 29 4.91 -3.67 4.31
C LEU A 29 3.72 -3.04 5.05
N PHE A 30 2.70 -3.84 5.34
CA PHE A 30 1.49 -3.44 6.04
C PHE A 30 1.15 -4.49 7.11
N GLY A 31 1.35 -4.15 8.38
CA GLY A 31 0.88 -4.98 9.49
C GLY A 31 -0.64 -5.03 9.53
N LYS A 32 -1.19 -6.06 10.20
CA LYS A 32 -2.64 -6.28 10.34
C LYS A 32 -3.40 -5.06 10.87
N GLU A 33 -2.79 -4.31 11.79
CA GLU A 33 -3.38 -3.08 12.32
C GLU A 33 -3.49 -1.98 11.27
N ASN A 34 -2.46 -1.78 10.45
CA ASN A 34 -2.44 -0.76 9.40
C ASN A 34 -3.47 -1.06 8.33
N PHE A 35 -3.62 -2.35 7.98
CA PHE A 35 -4.63 -2.79 7.03
C PHE A 35 -6.04 -2.44 7.52
N LYS A 36 -6.32 -2.53 8.83
CA LYS A 36 -7.60 -2.06 9.40
C LYS A 36 -7.80 -0.56 9.21
N TRP A 37 -6.76 0.25 9.46
CA TRP A 37 -6.82 1.70 9.29
C TRP A 37 -7.04 2.11 7.82
N MET A 38 -6.38 1.43 6.88
CA MET A 38 -6.60 1.59 5.45
C MET A 38 -8.03 1.24 5.06
N LEU A 39 -8.58 0.13 5.57
CA LEU A 39 -9.96 -0.25 5.27
C LEU A 39 -10.97 0.79 5.77
N ILE A 40 -10.69 1.42 6.92
CA ILE A 40 -11.48 2.54 7.45
C ILE A 40 -11.37 3.77 6.54
N GLY A 41 -10.15 4.14 6.10
CA GLY A 41 -9.93 5.26 5.19
C GLY A 41 -10.69 5.09 3.87
N VAL A 42 -10.62 3.91 3.26
CA VAL A 42 -11.36 3.58 2.04
C VAL A 42 -12.86 3.67 2.27
N ALA A 43 -13.39 3.18 3.40
CA ALA A 43 -14.81 3.29 3.70
C ALA A 43 -15.27 4.76 3.81
N VAL A 44 -14.45 5.63 4.40
CA VAL A 44 -14.72 7.07 4.50
C VAL A 44 -14.68 7.74 3.12
N LEU A 45 -13.73 7.37 2.26
CA LEU A 45 -13.69 7.84 0.87
C LEU A 45 -14.94 7.44 0.09
N ILE A 46 -15.32 6.16 0.17
CA ILE A 46 -16.54 5.65 -0.48
C ILE A 46 -17.77 6.44 -0.01
N LEU A 47 -17.87 6.68 1.31
CA LEU A 47 -18.96 7.49 1.86
C LEU A 47 -18.96 8.92 1.31
N GLY A 48 -17.79 9.57 1.23
CA GLY A 48 -17.64 10.91 0.65
C GLY A 48 -18.08 10.98 -0.82
N PHE A 49 -17.68 10.00 -1.63
CA PHE A 49 -18.10 9.92 -3.03
C PHE A 49 -19.59 9.59 -3.19
N LEU A 50 -20.15 8.71 -2.35
CA LEU A 50 -21.59 8.42 -2.33
C LEU A 50 -22.42 9.66 -1.97
N LEU A 51 -21.92 10.49 -1.03
CA LEU A 51 -22.55 11.77 -0.70
C LEU A 51 -22.55 12.74 -1.91
N MET A 52 -21.55 12.68 -2.80
CA MET A 52 -21.57 13.46 -4.05
C MET A 52 -22.52 12.87 -5.08
N ALA A 53 -22.66 11.55 -5.17
CA ALA A 53 -23.37 10.85 -6.25
C ALA A 53 -24.91 11.01 -6.28
N GLY A 54 -25.56 11.44 -5.20
CA GLY A 54 -27.01 11.74 -5.25
C GLY A 54 -27.32 13.06 -6.00
N GLY A 55 -28.58 13.44 -6.15
CA GLY A 55 -28.97 14.80 -6.60
C GLY A 55 -29.05 14.95 -8.11
N GLY A 56 -29.08 13.82 -8.84
CA GLY A 56 -29.56 13.80 -10.21
C GLY A 56 -31.08 13.97 -10.20
N SER A 57 -31.58 14.81 -11.10
CA SER A 57 -33.02 15.00 -11.31
C SER A 57 -33.65 13.76 -11.93
N ASP A 58 -34.86 13.40 -11.50
CA ASP A 58 -35.66 12.33 -12.10
C ASP A 58 -36.11 12.67 -13.53
N ASP A 59 -36.15 13.96 -13.91
CA ASP A 59 -36.42 14.42 -15.26
C ASP A 59 -35.17 15.12 -15.85
N PRO A 60 -34.55 14.56 -16.91
CA PRO A 60 -33.34 15.12 -17.52
C PRO A 60 -33.55 16.50 -18.15
N ASN A 61 -34.80 16.97 -18.32
CA ASN A 61 -35.12 18.31 -18.82
C ASN A 61 -35.31 19.34 -17.70
N VAL A 62 -35.34 18.91 -16.43
CA VAL A 62 -35.52 19.78 -15.27
C VAL A 62 -34.26 19.75 -14.42
N PHE A 63 -33.59 20.89 -14.29
CA PHE A 63 -32.40 21.02 -13.46
C PHE A 63 -32.79 21.37 -12.02
N ASN A 64 -32.67 20.41 -11.11
CA ASN A 64 -32.90 20.61 -9.68
C ASN A 64 -31.67 21.27 -9.01
N ALA A 65 -31.57 22.59 -9.15
CA ALA A 65 -30.46 23.39 -8.64
C ALA A 65 -30.24 23.19 -7.13
N ASP A 66 -31.31 23.03 -6.34
CA ASP A 66 -31.23 22.87 -4.89
C ASP A 66 -30.57 21.55 -4.47
N GLU A 67 -30.73 20.49 -5.27
CA GLU A 67 -30.13 19.18 -4.99
C GLU A 67 -28.67 19.10 -5.45
N VAL A 68 -28.36 19.71 -6.60
CA VAL A 68 -27.01 19.76 -7.17
C VAL A 68 -26.12 20.72 -6.38
N TYR A 69 -26.62 21.92 -6.06
CA TYR A 69 -25.91 22.95 -5.31
C TYR A 69 -26.10 22.87 -3.79
N SER A 70 -26.60 21.74 -3.29
CA SER A 70 -26.71 21.52 -1.85
C SER A 70 -25.35 21.69 -1.16
N THR A 71 -25.31 22.48 -0.08
CA THR A 71 -24.13 22.67 0.79
C THR A 71 -23.52 21.34 1.25
N ARG A 72 -24.34 20.27 1.30
CA ARG A 72 -23.90 18.91 1.59
C ARG A 72 -22.92 18.35 0.55
N ARG A 73 -23.10 18.63 -0.74
CA ARG A 73 -22.27 18.08 -1.82
C ARG A 73 -21.08 18.96 -2.14
N ILE A 74 -21.25 20.29 -2.06
CA ILE A 74 -20.21 21.25 -2.41
C ILE A 74 -19.19 21.41 -1.27
N THR A 75 -19.65 21.35 -0.01
CA THR A 75 -18.79 21.63 1.14
C THR A 75 -18.54 20.39 1.96
N ILE A 76 -19.60 19.69 2.39
CA ILE A 76 -19.45 18.56 3.31
C ILE A 76 -18.76 17.37 2.63
N ALA A 77 -19.16 17.02 1.41
CA ALA A 77 -18.60 15.86 0.72
C ALA A 77 -17.08 15.99 0.40
N PRO A 78 -16.56 17.12 -0.13
CA PRO A 78 -15.13 17.29 -0.33
C PRO A 78 -14.33 17.25 0.98
N ILE A 79 -14.87 17.81 2.07
CA ILE A 79 -14.23 17.74 3.38
C ILE A 79 -14.12 16.28 3.86
N ILE A 80 -15.17 15.47 3.69
CA ILE A 80 -15.14 14.04 4.03
C ILE A 80 -14.09 13.30 3.19
N ILE A 81 -13.99 13.60 1.90
CA ILE A 81 -12.98 12.99 1.02
C ILE A 81 -11.56 13.38 1.49
N LEU A 82 -11.32 14.65 1.81
CA LEU A 82 -10.03 15.10 2.33
C LEU A 82 -9.68 14.43 3.67
N LEU A 83 -10.66 14.25 4.56
CA LEU A 83 -10.47 13.50 5.80
C LEU A 83 -10.14 12.01 5.53
N GLY A 84 -10.84 11.38 4.58
CA GLY A 84 -10.54 10.02 4.13
C GLY A 84 -9.11 9.90 3.61
N LEU A 85 -8.66 10.83 2.76
CA LEU A 85 -7.29 10.88 2.27
C LEU A 85 -6.27 11.09 3.40
N ALA A 86 -6.57 11.95 4.38
CA ALA A 86 -5.69 12.15 5.53
C ALA A 86 -5.55 10.88 6.38
N ILE A 87 -6.65 10.12 6.56
CA ILE A 87 -6.64 8.82 7.25
C ILE A 87 -5.80 7.81 6.49
N GLU A 88 -5.92 7.76 5.16
CA GLU A 88 -5.09 6.87 4.30
C GLU A 88 -3.61 7.19 4.42
N ILE A 89 -3.25 8.46 4.33
CA ILE A 89 -1.88 8.93 4.53
C ILE A 89 -1.38 8.45 5.89
N TYR A 90 -2.15 8.69 6.95
CA TYR A 90 -1.78 8.22 8.29
C TYR A 90 -1.66 6.69 8.38
N ALA A 91 -2.57 5.94 7.77
CA ALA A 91 -2.57 4.47 7.79
C ALA A 91 -1.35 3.87 7.10
N ILE A 92 -0.92 4.47 5.97
CA ILE A 92 0.26 4.06 5.22
C ILE A 92 1.54 4.40 5.97
N PHE A 93 1.64 5.61 6.54
CA PHE A 93 2.84 6.05 7.26
C PHE A 93 2.97 5.44 8.66
N ARG A 94 1.88 4.97 9.26
CA ARG A 94 1.91 4.29 10.56
C ARG A 94 2.78 3.05 10.44
N GLN A 95 3.93 3.02 11.08
CA GLN A 95 4.77 1.83 11.07
C GLN A 95 4.09 0.70 11.86
N PRO A 96 4.06 -0.53 11.35
CA PRO A 96 3.55 -1.66 12.11
C PRO A 96 4.44 -1.82 13.36
N LYS A 97 3.83 -1.95 14.53
CA LYS A 97 4.56 -2.29 15.75
C LYS A 97 5.07 -3.71 15.58
N SER A 98 6.35 -3.84 15.24
CA SER A 98 7.07 -5.10 15.33
C SER A 98 7.08 -5.49 16.80
N THR A 99 6.23 -6.45 17.22
CA THR A 99 6.44 -7.11 18.51
C THR A 99 7.82 -7.78 18.43
N PRO A 100 8.81 -7.34 19.21
CA PRO A 100 10.13 -7.94 19.16
C PRO A 100 10.03 -9.32 19.83
N GLY A 101 10.23 -10.38 19.06
CA GLY A 101 10.60 -11.71 19.54
C GLY A 101 9.65 -12.38 20.53
N THR A 102 8.88 -13.35 20.04
CA THR A 102 8.59 -14.54 20.83
C THR A 102 8.63 -15.72 19.87
N GLU A 103 9.75 -16.43 19.97
CA GLU A 103 10.16 -17.71 19.36
C GLU A 103 10.81 -17.68 17.95
#